data_AF-A0A0A7R5V4-F1
#
_entry.id   AF-A0A0A7R5V4-F1
#
_cell.length_a   1.000
_cell.length_b   1.000
_cell.length_c   1.000
_cell.angle_alpha   90.00
_cell.angle_beta   90.00
_cell.angle_gamma   90.00
#
_symmetry.space_group_name_H-M   'P 1'
#
loop_
_entity.id
_entity.type
_entity.pdbx_description
1 polymer ?
#
loop_
_entity_poly.entity_id
_entity_poly.type
_entity_poly.pdbx_seq_one_letter_code
_entity_poly.pdbx_strand_id
1 'polypeptide(L)' 'MQLISFLIILVSSLISVAFYTILERKILGYIQLRKGPNKVGFLGILQPFSDAIKLFSKSLIISETMNFILSS' A
#
# COMPACT_ATOMS: atom_id res chain seq x y z
N MET A 1 -14.78 10.03 -23.51
CA MET A 1 -13.31 10.21 -23.50
C MET A 1 -12.81 10.69 -22.16
N GLN A 2 -13.28 11.84 -21.63
CA GLN A 2 -12.87 12.37 -20.32
C GLN A 2 -12.95 11.35 -19.16
N LEU A 3 -14.06 10.61 -19.05
CA LEU A 3 -14.31 9.67 -17.95
C LEU A 3 -13.36 8.46 -18.00
N ILE A 4 -13.05 7.97 -19.20
CA ILE A 4 -12.09 6.88 -19.43
C ILE A 4 -10.68 7.37 -19.10
N SER A 5 -10.29 8.57 -19.55
CA SER A 5 -9.00 9.17 -19.18
C SER A 5 -8.86 9.35 -17.67
N PHE A 6 -9.91 9.80 -16.99
CA PHE A 6 -9.92 9.95 -15.54
C PHE A 6 -9.75 8.61 -14.81
N LEU A 7 -10.46 7.55 -15.24
CA LEU A 7 -10.32 6.21 -14.67
C LEU A 7 -8.89 5.66 -14.87
N ILE A 8 -8.31 5.85 -16.05
CA ILE A 8 -6.94 5.42 -16.34
C ILE A 8 -5.94 6.14 -15.42
N ILE A 9 -6.10 7.46 -15.25
CA ILE A 9 -5.24 8.26 -14.36
C ILE A 9 -5.36 7.75 -12.92
N LEU A 10 -6.58 7.56 -12.42
CA LEU A 10 -6.82 7.03 -11.07
C LEU A 10 -6.12 5.69 -10.85
N VAL A 11 -6.33 4.71 -11.73
CA VAL A 11 -5.73 3.38 -11.60
C VAL A 11 -4.20 3.46 -11.66
N SER A 12 -3.65 4.25 -12.60
CA SER A 12 -2.19 4.41 -12.73
C SER A 12 -1.55 5.05 -11.49
N SER A 13 -2.23 6.02 -10.87
CA SER A 13 -1.74 6.67 -9.63
C SER A 13 -1.68 5.71 -8.45
N LEU A 14 -2.69 4.84 -8.28
CA LEU A 14 -2.72 3.85 -7.19
C LEU A 14 -1.58 2.82 -7.33
N ILE A 15 -1.34 2.37 -8.57
CA ILE A 15 -0.25 1.44 -8.86
C ILE A 15 1.11 2.10 -8.59
N SER A 16 1.28 3.37 -9.00
CA SER A 16 2.50 4.13 -8.75
C SER A 16 2.82 4.23 -7.25
N VAL A 17 1.83 4.60 -6.43
CA VAL A 17 2.00 4.70 -4.97
C VAL A 17 2.35 3.34 -4.35
N ALA A 18 1.68 2.26 -4.78
CA ALA A 18 1.97 0.91 -4.29
C ALA A 18 3.43 0.50 -4.52
N PHE A 19 3.98 0.73 -5.71
CA PHE A 19 5.39 0.43 -5.99
C PHE A 19 6.37 1.39 -5.29
N TYR A 20 5.99 2.66 -5.15
CA TYR A 20 6.80 3.66 -4.44
C TYR A 20 7.06 3.22 -2.98
N THR A 21 6.07 2.65 -2.29
CA THR A 21 6.26 2.13 -0.91
C THR A 21 7.27 0.98 -0.81
N ILE A 22 7.34 0.09 -1.81
CA ILE A 22 8.35 -0.98 -1.83
C ILE A 22 9.75 -0.38 -1.99
N LEU A 23 9.88 0.58 -2.91
CA LEU A 23 11.14 1.27 -3.19
C LEU A 23 11.66 1.96 -1.93
N GLU A 24 10.80 2.68 -1.21
CA GLU A 24 11.14 3.29 0.07
C GLU A 24 11.65 2.25 1.08
N ARG A 25 10.92 1.14 1.27
CA ARG A 25 11.34 0.06 2.17
C ARG A 25 12.66 -0.59 1.77
N LYS A 26 12.96 -0.67 0.47
CA LYS A 26 14.24 -1.18 -0.04
C LYS A 26 15.37 -0.19 0.26
N ILE A 27 15.19 1.10 -0.04
CA ILE A 27 16.19 2.15 0.23
C ILE A 27 16.50 2.22 1.73
N LEU A 28 15.48 2.26 2.59
CA LEU A 28 15.66 2.26 4.04
C LEU A 28 16.38 1.00 4.53
N GLY A 29 16.08 -0.16 3.92
CA GLY A 29 16.83 -1.38 4.19
C GLY A 29 18.31 -1.23 3.88
N TYR A 30 18.64 -0.76 2.66
CA TYR A 30 20.03 -0.57 2.23
C TYR A 30 20.79 0.41 3.12
N ILE A 31 20.17 1.52 3.53
CA ILE A 31 20.77 2.50 4.46
C ILE A 31 21.04 1.87 5.82
N GLN A 32 20.12 1.04 6.32
CA GLN A 32 20.23 0.37 7.62
C GLN A 32 21.03 -0.95 7.58
N LEU A 33 21.76 -1.22 6.49
CA LEU A 33 22.52 -2.47 6.28
C LEU A 33 21.68 -3.76 6.46
N ARG A 34 20.37 -3.69 6.19
CA ARG A 34 19.46 -4.84 6.22
C ARG A 34 18.77 -5.02 4.87
N LYS A 35 18.45 -6.26 4.50
CA LYS A 35 17.69 -6.48 3.27
C LYS A 35 16.26 -5.97 3.47
N GLY A 36 15.80 -5.12 2.55
CA GLY A 36 14.39 -4.76 2.43
C GLY A 36 13.51 -5.97 2.08
N PRO A 37 12.22 -5.76 1.79
CA PRO A 37 11.30 -6.86 1.50
C PRO A 37 11.75 -7.66 0.26
N ASN A 38 12.22 -8.89 0.49
CA ASN A 38 12.70 -9.81 -0.55
C ASN A 38 11.97 -11.17 -0.56
N LYS A 39 11.09 -11.45 0.42
CA LYS A 39 10.46 -12.78 0.59
C LYS A 39 9.16 -12.97 -0.19
N VAL A 40 8.38 -11.91 -0.43
CA VAL A 40 7.03 -12.03 -1.01
C VAL A 40 7.13 -11.91 -2.53
N GLY A 41 7.17 -13.05 -3.22
CA GLY A 41 7.34 -13.15 -4.68
C GLY A 41 8.78 -12.91 -5.17
N PHE A 42 8.95 -12.69 -6.48
CA PHE A 42 10.26 -12.37 -7.07
C PHE A 42 10.74 -11.00 -6.56
N LEU A 43 11.81 -10.95 -5.75
CA LEU A 43 12.38 -9.70 -5.22
C LEU A 43 11.41 -8.79 -4.43
N GLY A 44 10.32 -9.34 -3.87
CA GLY A 44 9.37 -8.54 -3.09
C GLY A 44 8.32 -7.77 -3.92
N ILE A 45 8.22 -8.01 -5.23
CA ILE A 45 7.26 -7.31 -6.12
C ILE A 45 5.80 -7.54 -5.70
N LEU A 46 5.49 -8.68 -5.11
CA LEU A 46 4.13 -9.02 -4.67
C LEU A 46 3.79 -8.51 -3.26
N GLN A 47 4.73 -7.84 -2.59
CA GLN A 47 4.51 -7.25 -1.27
C GLN A 47 3.28 -6.32 -1.16
N PRO A 48 3.02 -5.37 -2.08
CA PRO A 48 1.92 -4.41 -1.92
C PRO A 48 0.56 -5.10 -2.06
N PHE A 49 0.47 -6.19 -2.82
CA PHE A 49 -0.74 -7.01 -2.89
C PHE A 49 -0.99 -7.73 -1.57
N SER A 50 0.05 -8.31 -0.97
CA SER A 50 -0.06 -8.96 0.35
C SER A 50 -0.44 -7.96 1.44
N ASP A 51 0.14 -6.77 1.43
CA ASP A 51 -0.18 -5.70 2.38
C ASP A 51 -1.63 -5.22 2.18
N ALA A 52 -2.09 -5.05 0.93
CA ALA A 52 -3.47 -4.68 0.65
C ALA A 52 -4.47 -5.73 1.16
N ILE A 53 -4.27 -7.01 0.83
CA ILE A 53 -5.15 -8.10 1.29
C ILE A 53 -5.18 -8.16 2.83
N LYS A 54 -4.02 -7.98 3.48
CA LYS A 54 -3.92 -7.97 4.94
C LYS A 54 -4.65 -6.79 5.59
N LEU A 55 -4.66 -5.62 4.94
CA LEU A 55 -5.41 -4.46 5.41
C LEU A 55 -6.91 -4.63 5.20
N PHE A 56 -7.33 -5.19 4.06
CA PHE A 56 -8.73 -5.48 3.78
C PHE A 56 -9.33 -6.55 4.71
N SER A 57 -8.53 -7.54 5.13
CA SER A 57 -8.99 -8.58 6.05
C SER A 57 -8.97 -8.17 7.52
N LYS A 58 -8.36 -7.03 7.85
CA LYS A 58 -8.29 -6.56 9.23
C LYS A 58 -9.63 -5.94 9.64
N SER A 59 -10.17 -6.37 10.78
CA SER A 59 -11.37 -5.76 11.34
C SER A 59 -11.14 -4.29 11.68
N LEU A 60 -12.14 -3.46 11.40
CA LEU A 60 -12.15 -2.07 11.83
C LEU A 60 -12.29 -2.04 13.35
N ILE A 61 -11.24 -1.59 14.04
CA ILE A 61 -11.25 -1.43 15.49
C ILE A 61 -11.80 -0.03 15.78
N ILE A 62 -13.03 0.03 16.28
CA ILE A 62 -13.64 1.28 16.74
C ILE A 62 -13.22 1.46 18.20
N SER A 63 -12.49 2.53 18.48
CA SER A 63 -12.14 2.91 19.85
C SER A 63 -13.31 3.65 20.51
N GLU A 64 -13.54 3.39 21.79
CA GLU A 64 -14.74 3.83 22.53
C GLU A 64 -14.92 5.35 22.63
N THR A 65 -13.86 6.14 22.40
CA THR A 65 -13.88 7.61 22.46
C THR A 65 -13.88 8.30 21.09
N MET A 66 -14.17 7.57 20.01
CA MET A 66 -14.13 8.12 18.65
C MET A 66 -15.43 8.84 18.28
N ASN A 67 -15.30 10.02 17.66
CA ASN A 67 -16.43 10.69 17.02
C ASN A 67 -16.89 9.87 15.81
N PHE A 68 -18.06 9.24 15.91
CA PHE A 68 -18.59 8.38 14.86
C PHE A 68 -18.72 9.07 13.50
N ILE A 69 -19.11 10.35 13.47
CA ILE A 69 -19.24 11.16 12.25
C ILE A 69 -17.89 11.35 11.53
N LEU A 70 -16.78 11.33 12.28
CA LEU A 70 -15.44 11.48 11.72
C LEU A 70 -14.79 10.13 11.40
N SER A 71 -15.25 9.05 12.04
CA SER A 71 -14.71 7.70 11.86
C SER A 71 -15.46 6.87 10.79
N SER A 72 -16.67 7.28 10.39
CA SER A 72 -17.45 6.72 9.28
C SER A 72 -17.11 7.39 7.95
#